data_AF-A0A317Y437-F1
#
_entry.id   AF-A0A317Y437-F1
#
_cell.length_a   1.000
_cell.length_b   1.000
_cell.length_c   1.000
_cell.angle_alpha   90.00
_cell.angle_beta   90.00
_cell.angle_gamma   90.00
#
_symmetry.space_group_name_H-M   'P 1'
#
loop_
_entity.id
_entity.type
_entity.pdbx_description
1 polymer ?
#
loop_
_entity_poly.entity_id
_entity_poly.type
_entity_poly.pdbx_seq_one_letter_code
_entity_poly.pdbx_strand_id
1 'polypeptide(L)'
;MEVEDDDNTAAASAWPSSSRRSHLIQFLLHASMRLDLRPIVKYAALTFFAGRFLPALPRKMGFCGARSGRVVRSWLLEPLRDSNLELFALVAVWIASKIHNQKPMSVKSLKALGDRIIADQHFMCRDFASAELVFLEVVEHNIGFSSICFIYLEELLMHFREISKIGELLDLDVCMEILDILYETEDTSLLFNSPCSLAASTLVAAYAISVPKQTWEFPILPWVRFATSYDEEEIMKIVLTILLHVLKLDGIEEKGKGRFDARCLS
;
A
#
# COMPACT_ATOMS: atom_id res chain seq x y z
N MET A 1 -2.09 34.54 -35.88
CA MET A 1 -3.12 34.40 -34.83
C MET A 1 -2.94 32.98 -34.33
N GLU A 2 -2.04 32.84 -33.38
CA GLU A 2 -1.74 31.58 -32.71
C GLU A 2 -2.94 31.23 -31.84
N VAL A 3 -3.47 30.02 -31.99
CA VAL A 3 -4.52 29.47 -31.14
C VAL A 3 -3.78 28.63 -30.11
N GLU A 4 -3.89 29.05 -28.86
CA GLU A 4 -3.16 28.56 -27.69
C GLU A 4 -3.47 27.09 -27.39
N ASP A 5 -2.40 26.32 -27.13
CA ASP A 5 -2.37 24.98 -26.55
C ASP A 5 -2.74 25.01 -25.05
N ASP A 6 -3.96 25.43 -24.72
CA ASP A 6 -4.41 25.60 -23.32
C ASP A 6 -5.02 24.32 -22.71
N ASP A 7 -5.23 23.27 -23.52
CA ASP A 7 -5.92 22.03 -23.09
C ASP A 7 -4.95 20.98 -22.53
N ASN A 8 -3.65 21.08 -22.86
CA ASN A 8 -2.66 20.07 -22.51
C ASN A 8 -2.02 20.30 -21.11
N THR A 9 -2.10 21.52 -20.59
CA THR A 9 -1.64 21.91 -19.24
C THR A 9 -2.68 21.58 -18.17
N ALA A 10 -3.98 21.68 -18.47
CA ALA A 10 -5.06 21.30 -17.57
C ALA A 10 -5.04 19.79 -17.27
N ALA A 11 -4.81 18.96 -18.29
CA ALA A 11 -4.73 17.51 -18.14
C ALA A 11 -3.54 17.04 -17.29
N ALA A 12 -2.41 17.75 -17.30
CA ALA A 12 -1.23 17.43 -16.48
C ALA A 12 -1.42 17.78 -14.99
N SER A 13 -2.32 18.71 -14.66
CA SER A 13 -2.58 19.17 -13.28
C SER A 13 -3.52 18.26 -12.45
N ALA A 14 -4.31 17.42 -13.13
CA ALA A 14 -5.41 16.65 -12.55
C ALA A 14 -4.99 15.30 -11.93
N TRP A 15 -3.74 14.90 -12.10
CA TRP A 15 -3.24 13.59 -11.69
C TRP A 15 -2.46 13.69 -10.40
N PRO A 16 -2.41 12.63 -9.59
CA PRO A 16 -1.41 12.58 -8.54
C PRO A 16 -0.03 12.54 -9.18
N SER A 17 0.69 13.66 -9.10
CA SER A 17 2.15 13.64 -9.17
C SER A 17 2.67 12.65 -8.13
N SER A 18 3.90 12.19 -8.31
CA SER A 18 4.57 11.35 -7.32
C SER A 18 4.46 11.92 -5.89
N SER A 19 4.61 13.24 -5.78
CA SER A 19 4.40 13.98 -4.53
C SER A 19 2.97 13.91 -4.00
N ARG A 20 1.95 14.01 -4.85
CA ARG A 20 0.54 13.96 -4.43
C ARG A 20 0.13 12.55 -4.01
N ARG A 21 0.58 11.50 -4.71
CA ARG A 21 0.35 10.11 -4.27
C ARG A 21 0.99 9.89 -2.90
N SER A 22 2.27 10.24 -2.73
CA SER A 22 2.98 10.11 -1.46
C SER A 22 2.24 10.81 -0.30
N HIS A 23 1.79 12.05 -0.49
CA HIS A 23 0.96 12.78 0.48
C HIS A 23 -0.31 12.01 0.88
N LEU A 24 -1.03 11.45 -0.09
CA LEU A 24 -2.27 10.71 0.18
C LEU A 24 -2.03 9.38 0.91
N ILE A 25 -0.91 8.71 0.64
CA ILE A 25 -0.51 7.51 1.39
C ILE A 25 -0.18 7.88 2.84
N GLN A 26 0.61 8.94 3.06
CA GLN A 26 0.92 9.44 4.39
C GLN A 26 -0.34 9.86 5.15
N PHE A 27 -1.29 10.51 4.46
CA PHE A 27 -2.59 10.85 5.02
C PHE A 27 -3.34 9.59 5.49
N LEU A 28 -3.38 8.52 4.69
CA LEU A 28 -4.07 7.27 5.05
C LEU A 28 -3.36 6.57 6.22
N LEU A 29 -2.02 6.53 6.23
CA LEU A 29 -1.23 5.99 7.35
C LEU A 29 -1.48 6.79 8.64
N HIS A 30 -1.51 8.11 8.56
CA HIS A 30 -1.86 8.98 9.69
C HIS A 30 -3.29 8.72 10.18
N ALA A 31 -4.27 8.65 9.28
CA ALA A 31 -5.65 8.33 9.61
C ALA A 31 -5.76 6.95 10.29
N SER A 32 -5.01 5.97 9.82
CA SER A 32 -4.94 4.63 10.41
C SER A 32 -4.50 4.68 11.87
N MET A 33 -3.45 5.45 12.19
CA MET A 33 -2.97 5.63 13.55
C MET A 33 -4.02 6.35 14.43
N ARG A 34 -4.67 7.39 13.90
CA ARG A 34 -5.67 8.18 14.65
C ARG A 34 -6.94 7.39 14.96
N LEU A 35 -7.25 6.38 14.15
CA LEU A 35 -8.40 5.50 14.30
C LEU A 35 -8.09 4.20 15.04
N ASP A 36 -6.82 3.95 15.39
CA ASP A 36 -6.36 2.71 16.01
C ASP A 36 -6.81 1.48 15.19
N LEU A 37 -6.54 1.51 13.88
CA LEU A 37 -6.96 0.44 12.98
C LEU A 37 -6.15 -0.82 13.23
N ARG A 38 -6.84 -1.96 13.20
CA ARG A 38 -6.17 -3.26 13.12
C ARG A 38 -5.35 -3.35 11.83
N PRO A 39 -4.17 -4.01 11.83
CA PRO A 39 -3.29 -4.10 10.67
C PRO A 39 -3.99 -4.55 9.38
N ILE A 40 -4.83 -5.59 9.45
CA ILE A 40 -5.59 -6.07 8.29
C ILE A 40 -6.48 -5.00 7.65
N VAL A 41 -7.08 -4.12 8.45
CA VAL A 41 -7.93 -3.03 7.93
C VAL A 41 -7.07 -1.96 7.27
N LYS A 42 -5.94 -1.59 7.89
CA LYS A 42 -4.97 -0.64 7.34
C LYS A 42 -4.47 -1.08 5.97
N TYR A 43 -3.94 -2.30 5.86
CA TYR A 43 -3.36 -2.78 4.61
C TYR A 43 -4.40 -3.11 3.53
N ALA A 44 -5.62 -3.51 3.92
CA ALA A 44 -6.74 -3.60 2.98
C ALA A 44 -7.10 -2.22 2.41
N ALA A 45 -7.19 -1.19 3.27
CA ALA A 45 -7.50 0.16 2.84
C ALA A 45 -6.42 0.73 1.90
N LEU A 46 -5.13 0.53 2.23
CA LEU A 46 -4.01 0.89 1.36
C LEU A 46 -4.09 0.16 0.00
N THR A 47 -4.38 -1.14 0.01
CA THR A 47 -4.54 -1.93 -1.22
C THR A 47 -5.68 -1.38 -2.09
N PHE A 48 -6.84 -1.12 -1.50
CA PHE A 48 -7.99 -0.61 -2.24
C PHE A 48 -7.76 0.81 -2.77
N PHE A 49 -7.16 1.67 -1.96
CA PHE A 49 -6.94 3.06 -2.33
C PHE A 49 -5.76 3.21 -3.30
N ALA A 50 -4.56 2.82 -2.88
CA ALA A 50 -3.32 3.00 -3.63
C ALA A 50 -3.19 2.04 -4.81
N GLY A 51 -3.57 0.78 -4.60
CA GLY A 51 -3.40 -0.29 -5.60
C GLY A 51 -4.53 -0.35 -6.63
N ARG A 52 -5.73 0.12 -6.31
CA ARG A 52 -6.91 -0.02 -7.19
C ARG A 52 -7.56 1.31 -7.55
N PHE A 53 -7.92 2.13 -6.57
CA PHE A 53 -8.66 3.36 -6.82
C PHE A 53 -7.82 4.40 -7.57
N LEU A 54 -6.64 4.77 -7.05
CA LEU A 54 -5.78 5.76 -7.69
C LEU A 54 -5.39 5.38 -9.14
N PRO A 55 -5.00 4.13 -9.46
CA PRO A 55 -4.69 3.74 -10.85
C PRO A 55 -5.93 3.60 -11.76
N ALA A 56 -7.13 3.38 -11.20
CA ALA A 56 -8.36 3.26 -11.99
C ALA A 56 -9.00 4.62 -12.31
N LEU A 57 -8.86 5.59 -11.39
CA LEU A 57 -9.48 6.92 -11.45
C LEU A 57 -9.34 7.62 -12.81
N PRO A 58 -8.16 7.65 -13.45
CA PRO A 58 -7.99 8.47 -14.65
C PRO A 58 -8.67 7.90 -15.89
N ARG A 59 -8.72 6.57 -15.98
CA ARG A 59 -9.51 5.85 -17.00
C ARG A 59 -11.00 6.12 -16.83
N LYS A 60 -11.46 6.25 -15.58
CA LYS A 60 -12.87 6.47 -15.23
C LYS A 60 -13.31 7.94 -15.34
N MET A 61 -12.36 8.87 -15.32
CA MET A 61 -12.62 10.30 -15.48
C MET A 61 -12.44 10.80 -16.93
N GLY A 62 -12.07 9.91 -17.87
CA GLY A 62 -12.01 10.23 -19.30
C GLY A 62 -10.72 10.93 -19.75
N PHE A 63 -9.68 10.97 -18.90
CA PHE A 63 -8.41 11.65 -19.22
C PHE A 63 -7.50 10.90 -20.20
N CYS A 64 -7.84 9.66 -20.60
CA CYS A 64 -7.05 8.88 -21.54
C CYS A 64 -7.88 8.46 -22.75
N GLY A 65 -7.36 8.66 -23.96
CA GLY A 65 -7.89 8.10 -25.22
C GLY A 65 -7.82 6.56 -25.33
N ALA A 66 -7.73 5.86 -24.20
CA ALA A 66 -7.75 4.40 -24.12
C ALA A 66 -9.20 3.90 -24.11
N ARG A 67 -9.43 2.75 -24.76
CA ARG A 67 -10.75 2.13 -25.00
C ARG A 67 -11.62 2.13 -23.73
N SER A 68 -12.72 2.86 -23.86
CA SER A 68 -13.61 3.37 -22.81
C SER A 68 -14.17 2.30 -21.87
N GLY A 69 -13.82 2.39 -20.59
CA GLY A 69 -14.70 1.92 -19.51
C GLY A 69 -15.75 3.00 -19.21
N ARG A 70 -16.89 2.63 -18.61
CA ARG A 70 -17.92 3.60 -18.22
C ARG A 70 -17.30 4.77 -17.43
N VAL A 71 -17.49 5.99 -17.92
CA VAL A 71 -17.09 7.22 -17.24
C VAL A 71 -17.95 7.40 -15.99
N VAL A 72 -17.31 7.65 -14.86
CA VAL A 72 -17.97 7.87 -13.58
C VAL A 72 -18.13 9.37 -13.37
N ARG A 73 -19.37 9.87 -13.50
CA ARG A 73 -19.67 11.29 -13.28
C ARG A 73 -20.11 11.53 -11.85
N SER A 74 -19.36 12.33 -11.12
CA SER A 74 -19.69 12.73 -9.75
C SER A 74 -19.08 14.08 -9.42
N TRP A 75 -19.79 14.88 -8.62
CA TRP A 75 -19.26 16.15 -8.09
C TRP A 75 -18.02 15.95 -7.20
N LEU A 76 -17.81 14.74 -6.70
CA LEU A 76 -16.60 14.36 -5.95
C LEU A 76 -15.39 14.15 -6.85
N LEU A 77 -15.59 13.98 -8.15
CA LEU A 77 -14.55 13.78 -9.15
C LEU A 77 -14.34 15.02 -10.02
N GLU A 78 -15.35 15.87 -10.21
CA GLU A 78 -15.28 17.03 -11.12
C GLU A 78 -15.61 18.35 -10.39
N PRO A 79 -14.61 19.20 -10.04
CA PRO A 79 -13.16 18.99 -10.14
C PRO A 79 -12.60 18.14 -8.99
N LEU A 80 -11.56 17.35 -9.28
CA LEU A 80 -10.89 16.49 -8.30
C LEU A 80 -9.89 17.31 -7.46
N ARG A 81 -10.18 17.52 -6.17
CA ARG A 81 -9.28 18.20 -5.22
C ARG A 81 -8.59 17.21 -4.30
N ASP A 82 -7.51 17.66 -3.65
CA ASP A 82 -6.80 16.86 -2.65
C ASP A 82 -7.74 16.46 -1.50
N SER A 83 -8.62 17.37 -1.05
CA SER A 83 -9.66 17.07 -0.05
C SER A 83 -10.63 15.96 -0.48
N ASN A 84 -10.94 15.85 -1.77
CA ASN A 84 -11.77 14.75 -2.30
C ASN A 84 -11.01 13.42 -2.25
N LEU A 85 -9.72 13.43 -2.61
CA LEU A 85 -8.86 12.24 -2.55
C LEU A 85 -8.64 11.77 -1.11
N GLU A 86 -8.48 12.70 -0.17
CA GLU A 86 -8.41 12.43 1.27
C GLU A 86 -9.73 11.83 1.78
N LEU A 87 -10.89 12.32 1.33
CA LEU A 87 -12.18 11.69 1.60
C LEU A 87 -12.22 10.25 1.07
N PHE A 88 -11.74 10.00 -0.16
CA PHE A 88 -11.68 8.65 -0.72
C PHE A 88 -10.73 7.72 0.05
N ALA A 89 -9.64 8.25 0.60
CA ALA A 89 -8.76 7.49 1.50
C ALA A 89 -9.50 7.06 2.78
N LEU A 90 -10.27 7.96 3.41
CA LEU A 90 -11.12 7.62 4.56
C LEU A 90 -12.24 6.62 4.20
N VAL A 91 -12.78 6.72 2.99
CA VAL A 91 -13.78 5.76 2.48
C VAL A 91 -13.16 4.39 2.24
N ALA A 92 -11.92 4.31 1.75
CA ALA A 92 -11.21 3.04 1.63
C ALA A 92 -11.04 2.36 2.99
N VAL A 93 -10.72 3.12 4.04
CA VAL A 93 -10.72 2.64 5.44
C VAL A 93 -12.11 2.15 5.85
N TRP A 94 -13.16 2.88 5.49
CA TRP A 94 -14.52 2.47 5.81
C TRP A 94 -14.89 1.13 5.18
N ILE A 95 -14.63 0.98 3.87
CA ILE A 95 -14.88 -0.24 3.11
C ILE A 95 -14.07 -1.40 3.70
N ALA A 96 -12.76 -1.21 3.92
CA ALA A 96 -11.90 -2.20 4.55
C ALA A 96 -12.42 -2.64 5.93
N SER A 97 -12.92 -1.70 6.73
CA SER A 97 -13.50 -2.00 8.04
C SER A 97 -14.77 -2.84 7.94
N LYS A 98 -15.60 -2.66 6.89
CA LYS A 98 -16.80 -3.48 6.67
C LYS A 98 -16.46 -4.92 6.32
N ILE A 99 -15.35 -5.12 5.60
CA ILE A 99 -14.93 -6.46 5.14
C ILE A 99 -14.21 -7.20 6.27
N HIS A 100 -13.30 -6.54 6.98
CA HIS A 100 -12.35 -7.23 7.87
C HIS A 100 -12.63 -7.04 9.36
N ASN A 101 -13.51 -6.12 9.81
CA ASN A 101 -13.86 -5.99 11.24
C ASN A 101 -15.07 -6.80 11.66
N GLN A 102 -15.01 -7.31 12.89
CA GLN A 102 -16.17 -7.89 13.59
C GLN A 102 -17.34 -6.88 13.70
N LYS A 103 -17.00 -5.61 13.91
CA LYS A 103 -17.95 -4.50 13.87
C LYS A 103 -17.44 -3.42 12.91
N PRO A 104 -18.18 -3.11 11.83
CA PRO A 104 -17.79 -2.07 10.89
C PRO A 104 -17.64 -0.71 11.58
N MET A 105 -16.73 0.11 11.08
CA MET A 105 -16.55 1.47 11.60
C MET A 105 -17.79 2.32 11.32
N SER A 106 -18.14 3.18 12.27
CA SER A 106 -19.25 4.12 12.09
C SER A 106 -18.83 5.27 11.18
N VAL A 107 -19.73 5.69 10.29
CA VAL A 107 -19.51 6.89 9.46
C VAL A 107 -19.30 8.15 10.31
N LYS A 108 -19.86 8.18 11.53
CA LYS A 108 -19.66 9.31 12.46
C LYS A 108 -18.21 9.43 12.92
N SER A 109 -17.53 8.30 13.15
CA SER A 109 -16.12 8.27 13.54
C SER A 109 -15.23 8.78 12.42
N LEU A 110 -15.49 8.34 11.18
CA LEU A 110 -14.78 8.80 9.99
C LEU A 110 -15.01 10.28 9.71
N LYS A 111 -16.26 10.73 9.84
CA LYS A 111 -16.58 12.16 9.70
C LYS A 111 -15.86 12.99 10.77
N ALA A 112 -15.92 12.58 12.04
CA ALA A 112 -15.28 13.30 13.14
C ALA A 112 -13.76 13.37 12.98
N LEU A 113 -13.13 12.38 12.34
CA LEU A 113 -11.73 12.44 11.96
C LEU A 113 -11.52 13.39 10.77
N GLY A 114 -12.31 13.23 9.70
CA GLY A 114 -12.24 14.05 8.50
C GLY A 114 -12.36 15.54 8.81
N ASP A 115 -13.30 15.92 9.68
CA ASP A 115 -13.47 17.30 10.18
C ASP A 115 -12.21 17.87 10.88
N ARG A 116 -11.28 17.02 11.33
CA ARG A 116 -10.04 17.42 12.00
C ARG A 116 -8.82 17.42 11.10
N ILE A 117 -8.75 16.50 10.14
CA ILE A 117 -7.53 16.25 9.35
C ILE A 117 -7.64 16.72 7.90
N ILE A 118 -8.85 16.93 7.37
CA ILE A 118 -9.08 17.52 6.04
C ILE A 118 -9.28 19.02 6.23
N ALA A 119 -8.32 19.82 5.82
CA ALA A 119 -8.31 21.26 6.12
C ALA A 119 -9.33 22.06 5.28
N ASP A 120 -9.44 21.74 3.98
CA ASP A 120 -10.08 22.62 3.00
C ASP A 120 -11.58 22.41 2.82
N GLN A 121 -12.12 21.29 3.33
CA GLN A 121 -13.52 20.94 3.09
C GLN A 121 -14.11 20.09 4.21
N HIS A 122 -15.31 20.48 4.67
CA HIS A 122 -16.09 19.70 5.62
C HIS A 122 -17.11 18.84 4.87
N PHE A 123 -17.01 17.53 5.05
CA PHE A 123 -17.92 16.57 4.44
C PHE A 123 -19.03 16.15 5.40
N MET A 124 -20.25 16.01 4.87
CA MET A 124 -21.40 15.50 5.59
C MET A 124 -21.43 13.97 5.54
N CYS A 125 -22.15 13.32 6.45
CA CYS A 125 -22.28 11.84 6.44
C CYS A 125 -22.80 11.30 5.09
N ARG A 126 -23.66 12.07 4.41
CA ARG A 126 -24.16 11.72 3.06
C ARG A 126 -23.03 11.66 2.05
N ASP A 127 -22.05 12.56 2.16
CA ASP A 127 -20.95 12.65 1.19
C ASP A 127 -20.00 11.45 1.33
N PHE A 128 -19.81 10.91 2.54
CA PHE A 128 -19.11 9.63 2.75
C PHE A 128 -19.84 8.46 2.08
N ALA A 129 -21.17 8.39 2.19
CA ALA A 129 -21.96 7.35 1.51
C ALA A 129 -21.93 7.51 -0.02
N SER A 130 -22.01 8.74 -0.53
CA SER A 130 -21.84 9.01 -1.96
C SER A 130 -20.44 8.65 -2.45
N ALA A 131 -19.40 8.99 -1.67
CA ALA A 131 -18.03 8.66 -1.98
C ALA A 131 -17.78 7.14 -1.94
N GLU A 132 -18.42 6.39 -1.04
CA GLU A 132 -18.38 4.92 -1.06
C GLU A 132 -18.92 4.35 -2.38
N LEU A 133 -20.07 4.83 -2.86
CA LEU A 133 -20.65 4.37 -4.12
C LEU A 133 -19.73 4.70 -5.31
N VAL A 134 -19.21 5.92 -5.35
CA VAL A 134 -18.26 6.35 -6.39
C VAL A 134 -16.98 5.53 -6.33
N PHE A 135 -16.47 5.25 -5.13
CA PHE A 135 -15.28 4.41 -4.94
C PHE A 135 -15.48 3.03 -5.55
N LEU A 136 -16.59 2.37 -5.18
CA LEU A 136 -16.94 1.04 -5.69
C LEU A 136 -17.14 1.04 -7.21
N GLU A 137 -17.73 2.09 -7.78
CA GLU A 137 -17.89 2.20 -9.24
C GLU A 137 -16.53 2.38 -9.95
N VAL A 138 -15.64 3.22 -9.40
CA VAL A 138 -14.30 3.46 -9.95
C VAL A 138 -13.47 2.17 -9.95
N VAL A 139 -13.52 1.38 -8.87
CA VAL A 139 -12.81 0.09 -8.77
C VAL A 139 -13.59 -1.09 -9.37
N GLU A 140 -14.71 -0.84 -10.05
CA GLU A 140 -15.56 -1.88 -10.66
C GLU A 140 -16.00 -2.97 -9.68
N HIS A 141 -16.24 -2.60 -8.42
CA HIS A 141 -16.57 -3.48 -7.30
C HIS A 141 -15.50 -4.54 -7.00
N ASN A 142 -14.27 -4.37 -7.53
CA ASN A 142 -13.14 -5.21 -7.21
C ASN A 142 -12.57 -4.84 -5.83
N ILE A 143 -13.18 -5.41 -4.78
CA ILE A 143 -12.78 -5.27 -3.36
C ILE A 143 -12.37 -6.62 -2.74
N GLY A 144 -11.95 -7.58 -3.57
CA GLY A 144 -11.53 -8.91 -3.12
C GLY A 144 -10.25 -8.92 -2.27
N PHE A 145 -10.12 -9.89 -1.37
CA PHE A 145 -9.05 -9.99 -0.37
C PHE A 145 -7.74 -10.64 -0.88
N SER A 146 -7.79 -11.36 -2.01
CA SER A 146 -6.64 -12.12 -2.55
C SER A 146 -5.45 -11.25 -2.96
N SER A 147 -5.59 -9.93 -3.02
CA SER A 147 -4.47 -9.03 -3.31
C SER A 147 -3.90 -8.32 -2.07
N ILE A 148 -4.33 -8.66 -0.86
CA ILE A 148 -3.86 -8.01 0.36
C ILE A 148 -2.60 -8.71 0.86
N CYS A 149 -1.44 -8.11 0.62
CA CYS A 149 -0.12 -8.65 1.02
C CYS A 149 -0.04 -9.03 2.51
N PHE A 150 -0.68 -8.25 3.39
CA PHE A 150 -0.62 -8.48 4.84
C PHE A 150 -1.20 -9.83 5.26
N ILE A 151 -2.23 -10.35 4.56
CA ILE A 151 -2.82 -11.67 4.88
C ILE A 151 -1.75 -12.77 4.74
N TYR A 152 -1.06 -12.79 3.59
CA TYR A 152 0.00 -13.75 3.34
C TYR A 152 1.18 -13.58 4.31
N LEU A 153 1.51 -12.35 4.69
CA LEU A 153 2.59 -12.07 5.63
C LEU A 153 2.26 -12.60 7.02
N GLU A 154 1.04 -12.36 7.51
CA GLU A 154 0.57 -12.85 8.81
C GLU A 154 0.54 -14.40 8.83
N GLU A 155 0.02 -15.03 7.79
CA GLU A 155 0.01 -16.48 7.63
C GLU A 155 1.43 -17.08 7.63
N LEU A 156 2.35 -16.49 6.86
CA LEU A 156 3.74 -16.93 6.80
C LEU A 156 4.45 -16.76 8.15
N LEU A 157 4.23 -15.65 8.86
CA LEU A 157 4.82 -15.40 10.17
C LEU A 157 4.29 -16.39 11.22
N MET A 158 2.98 -16.67 11.21
CA MET A 158 2.40 -17.68 12.10
C MET A 158 3.01 -19.05 11.84
N HIS A 159 3.06 -19.49 10.57
CA HIS A 159 3.67 -20.77 10.22
C HIS A 159 5.16 -20.84 10.58
N PHE A 160 5.90 -19.73 10.42
CA PHE A 160 7.31 -19.68 10.79
C PHE A 160 7.53 -19.87 12.30
N ARG A 161 6.68 -19.26 13.14
CA ARG A 161 6.71 -19.42 14.60
C ARG A 161 6.37 -20.84 15.04
N GLU A 162 5.46 -21.51 14.33
CA GLU A 162 5.10 -22.90 14.63
C GLU A 162 6.25 -23.89 14.39
N ILE A 163 7.10 -23.62 13.39
CA ILE A 163 8.18 -24.54 13.00
C ILE A 163 9.56 -24.18 13.58
N SER A 164 9.77 -22.94 14.05
CA SER A 164 11.07 -22.49 14.53
C SER A 164 10.97 -21.45 15.64
N LYS A 165 11.73 -21.67 16.72
CA LYS A 165 11.86 -20.71 17.82
C LYS A 165 12.49 -19.37 17.38
N ILE A 166 13.24 -19.36 16.28
CA ILE A 166 13.79 -18.11 15.72
C ILE A 166 12.66 -17.21 15.20
N GLY A 167 11.51 -17.77 14.83
CA GLY A 167 10.33 -16.99 14.44
C GLY A 167 9.78 -16.09 15.54
N GLU A 168 10.06 -16.39 16.82
CA GLU A 168 9.70 -15.53 17.96
C GLU A 168 10.55 -14.25 18.04
N LEU A 169 11.73 -14.24 17.40
CA LEU A 169 12.57 -13.04 17.30
C LEU A 169 12.06 -12.06 16.25
N LEU A 170 11.13 -12.49 15.40
CA LEU A 170 10.57 -11.67 14.34
C LEU A 170 9.28 -11.01 14.82
N ASP A 171 9.37 -9.73 15.14
CA ASP A 171 8.19 -8.92 15.48
C ASP A 171 7.38 -8.59 14.22
N LEU A 172 6.06 -8.71 14.33
CA LEU A 172 5.14 -8.31 13.27
C LEU A 172 5.24 -6.81 13.00
N ASP A 173 5.53 -6.01 14.02
CA ASP A 173 5.69 -4.56 13.90
C ASP A 173 6.81 -4.20 12.92
N VAL A 174 7.94 -4.93 12.91
CA VAL A 174 9.03 -4.72 11.94
C VAL A 174 8.56 -5.01 10.52
N CYS A 175 7.82 -6.10 10.31
CA CYS A 175 7.28 -6.41 8.99
C CYS A 175 6.29 -5.32 8.53
N MET A 176 5.52 -4.75 9.46
CA MET A 176 4.59 -3.66 9.18
C MET A 176 5.31 -2.34 8.84
N GLU A 177 6.37 -1.98 9.56
CA GLU A 177 7.19 -0.81 9.24
C GLU A 177 7.79 -0.92 7.84
N ILE A 178 8.26 -2.12 7.46
CA ILE A 178 8.73 -2.38 6.09
C ILE A 178 7.60 -2.17 5.09
N LEU A 179 6.41 -2.75 5.31
CA LEU A 179 5.27 -2.55 4.39
C LEU A 179 4.87 -1.07 4.27
N ASP A 180 4.88 -0.31 5.35
CA ASP A 180 4.58 1.13 5.33
C ASP A 180 5.54 1.88 4.42
N ILE A 181 6.86 1.65 4.58
CA ILE A 181 7.90 2.22 3.71
C ILE A 181 7.66 1.85 2.24
N LEU A 182 7.28 0.59 1.98
CA LEU A 182 7.01 0.11 0.62
C LEU A 182 5.75 0.72 0.01
N TYR A 183 4.75 1.11 0.81
CA TYR A 183 3.57 1.83 0.30
C TYR A 183 3.88 3.29 -0.01
N GLU A 184 4.69 3.94 0.84
CA GLU A 184 5.13 5.32 0.67
C GLU A 184 6.02 5.50 -0.56
N THR A 185 6.87 4.51 -0.82
CA THR A 185 7.78 4.48 -1.98
C THR A 185 7.02 4.18 -3.27
N GLU A 186 7.30 4.91 -4.36
CA GLU A 186 6.61 4.71 -5.65
C GLU A 186 7.24 3.60 -6.50
N ASP A 187 8.56 3.46 -6.44
CA ASP A 187 9.33 2.48 -7.22
C ASP A 187 8.99 1.03 -6.85
N THR A 188 8.39 0.83 -5.68
CA THR A 188 7.95 -0.46 -5.15
C THR A 188 6.53 -0.81 -5.56
N SER A 189 5.82 0.06 -6.29
CA SER A 189 4.44 -0.18 -6.75
C SER A 189 4.27 -1.48 -7.55
N LEU A 190 5.28 -1.86 -8.34
CA LEU A 190 5.29 -3.12 -9.10
C LEU A 190 5.34 -4.36 -8.19
N LEU A 191 5.89 -4.24 -6.98
CA LEU A 191 6.02 -5.35 -6.03
C LEU A 191 4.65 -5.84 -5.56
N PHE A 192 3.64 -4.97 -5.54
CA PHE A 192 2.29 -5.29 -5.11
C PHE A 192 1.47 -6.10 -6.14
N ASN A 193 2.01 -6.35 -7.33
CA ASN A 193 1.38 -7.23 -8.32
C ASN A 193 1.39 -8.71 -7.90
N SER A 194 2.31 -9.10 -7.02
CA SER A 194 2.39 -10.45 -6.45
C SER A 194 2.40 -10.40 -4.91
N PRO A 195 1.22 -10.31 -4.26
CA PRO A 195 1.11 -10.10 -2.82
C PRO A 195 1.77 -11.19 -1.97
N CYS A 196 1.72 -12.46 -2.40
CA CYS A 196 2.35 -13.56 -1.69
C CYS A 196 3.89 -13.51 -1.81
N SER A 197 4.41 -13.21 -3.00
CA SER A 197 5.85 -13.02 -3.21
C SER A 197 6.39 -11.82 -2.43
N LEU A 198 5.62 -10.72 -2.37
CA LEU A 198 5.96 -9.56 -1.56
C LEU A 198 5.94 -9.86 -0.07
N ALA A 199 4.95 -10.61 0.42
CA ALA A 199 4.87 -11.03 1.82
C ALA A 199 6.07 -11.90 2.22
N ALA A 200 6.39 -12.90 1.39
CA ALA A 200 7.59 -13.73 1.52
C ALA A 200 8.87 -12.88 1.61
N SER A 201 9.04 -11.96 0.67
CA SER A 201 10.22 -11.10 0.60
C SER A 201 10.30 -10.13 1.78
N THR A 202 9.16 -9.61 2.23
CA THR A 202 9.07 -8.74 3.43
C THR A 202 9.48 -9.50 4.68
N LEU A 203 9.01 -10.74 4.84
CA LEU A 203 9.38 -11.60 5.96
C LEU A 203 10.89 -11.92 5.96
N VAL A 204 11.47 -12.21 4.80
CA VAL A 204 12.91 -12.47 4.67
C VAL A 204 13.74 -11.21 4.96
N ALA A 205 13.30 -10.05 4.49
CA ALA A 205 13.94 -8.77 4.79
C ALA A 205 13.88 -8.47 6.29
N ALA A 206 12.71 -8.67 6.91
CA ALA A 206 12.52 -8.50 8.35
C ALA A 206 13.40 -9.48 9.15
N TYR A 207 13.50 -10.75 8.72
CA TYR A 207 14.42 -11.72 9.30
C TYR A 207 15.87 -11.24 9.23
N ALA A 208 16.30 -10.74 8.08
CA ALA A 208 17.67 -10.24 7.88
C ALA A 208 18.01 -9.01 8.73
N ILE A 209 17.00 -8.19 9.06
CA ILE A 209 17.14 -7.01 9.93
C ILE A 209 17.11 -7.40 11.41
N SER A 210 16.15 -8.22 11.81
CA SER A 210 15.84 -8.47 13.23
C SER A 210 16.63 -9.61 13.85
N VAL A 211 17.02 -10.63 13.08
CA VAL A 211 17.69 -11.81 13.63
C VAL A 211 19.21 -11.59 13.66
N PRO A 212 19.88 -11.76 14.81
CA PRO A 212 21.34 -11.66 14.89
C PRO A 212 22.01 -12.71 13.98
N LYS A 213 23.03 -12.28 13.21
CA LYS A 213 23.74 -13.18 12.27
C LYS A 213 24.34 -14.42 12.94
N GLN A 214 24.69 -14.32 14.21
CA GLN A 214 25.24 -15.43 15.00
C GLN A 214 24.24 -16.55 15.24
N THR A 215 22.94 -16.30 15.09
CA THR A 215 21.84 -17.26 15.31
C THR A 215 21.11 -17.63 14.03
N TRP A 216 21.69 -17.35 12.85
CA TRP A 216 21.12 -17.71 11.56
C TRP A 216 21.29 -19.21 11.27
N GLU A 217 20.56 -20.03 12.03
CA GLU A 217 20.56 -21.49 11.87
C GLU A 217 19.37 -21.96 11.01
N PHE A 218 18.36 -21.12 10.82
CA PHE A 218 17.16 -21.46 10.05
C PHE A 218 17.32 -21.11 8.55
N PRO A 219 17.09 -22.07 7.64
CA PRO A 219 17.20 -21.84 6.20
C PRO A 219 15.97 -21.09 5.67
N ILE A 220 15.92 -19.77 5.91
CA ILE A 220 14.73 -18.95 5.61
C ILE A 220 14.38 -18.94 4.12
N LEU A 221 15.36 -18.84 3.21
CA LEU A 221 15.10 -18.81 1.76
C LEU A 221 14.54 -20.14 1.24
N PRO A 222 15.18 -21.31 1.51
CA PRO A 222 14.60 -22.60 1.14
C PRO A 222 13.21 -22.83 1.74
N TRP A 223 12.99 -22.40 2.98
CA TRP A 223 11.68 -22.54 3.63
C TRP A 223 10.61 -21.67 2.96
N VAL A 224 10.89 -20.40 2.65
CA VAL A 224 9.92 -19.53 1.98
C VAL A 224 9.59 -20.05 0.59
N ARG A 225 10.57 -20.56 -0.16
CA ARG A 225 10.34 -21.26 -1.44
C ARG A 225 9.41 -22.46 -1.24
N PHE A 226 9.66 -23.28 -0.23
CA PHE A 226 8.79 -24.42 0.06
C PHE A 226 7.35 -23.97 0.41
N ALA A 227 7.21 -22.94 1.24
CA ALA A 227 5.91 -22.46 1.71
C ALA A 227 5.08 -21.76 0.62
N THR A 228 5.74 -21.09 -0.33
CA THR A 228 5.07 -20.20 -1.31
C THR A 228 5.21 -20.65 -2.76
N SER A 229 6.09 -21.60 -3.05
CA SER A 229 6.48 -22.06 -4.40
C SER A 229 7.14 -20.99 -5.29
N TYR A 230 7.45 -19.81 -4.78
CA TYR A 230 8.23 -18.79 -5.51
C TYR A 230 9.71 -19.15 -5.55
N ASP A 231 10.38 -18.75 -6.63
CA ASP A 231 11.80 -18.99 -6.80
C ASP A 231 12.65 -18.13 -5.84
N GLU A 232 13.73 -18.72 -5.32
CA GLU A 232 14.62 -18.05 -4.36
C GLU A 232 15.30 -16.82 -4.98
N GLU A 233 15.68 -16.87 -6.26
CA GLU A 233 16.31 -15.74 -6.93
C GLU A 233 15.33 -14.58 -7.13
N GLU A 234 14.06 -14.88 -7.42
CA GLU A 234 13.01 -13.87 -7.53
C GLU A 234 12.73 -13.20 -6.18
N ILE A 235 12.59 -14.00 -5.12
CA ILE A 235 12.43 -13.48 -3.75
C ILE A 235 13.63 -12.61 -3.39
N MET A 236 14.86 -13.07 -3.65
CA MET A 236 16.07 -12.31 -3.32
C MET A 236 16.17 -10.98 -4.05
N LYS A 237 15.74 -10.88 -5.31
CA LYS A 237 15.67 -9.60 -6.02
C LYS A 237 14.76 -8.61 -5.29
N ILE A 238 13.59 -9.06 -4.85
CA ILE A 238 12.64 -8.22 -4.10
C ILE A 238 13.22 -7.85 -2.74
N VAL A 239 13.80 -8.81 -1.99
CA VAL A 239 14.45 -8.56 -0.69
C VAL A 239 15.52 -7.48 -0.81
N LEU A 240 16.38 -7.55 -1.82
CA LEU A 240 17.42 -6.54 -2.04
C LEU A 240 16.81 -5.16 -2.32
N THR A 241 15.76 -5.09 -3.15
CA THR A 241 15.01 -3.86 -3.38
C THR A 241 14.44 -3.32 -2.06
N ILE A 242 13.79 -4.15 -1.25
CA ILE A 242 13.25 -3.74 0.06
C ILE A 242 14.35 -3.18 0.95
N LEU A 243 15.47 -3.89 1.10
CA LEU A 243 16.57 -3.47 1.96
C LEU A 243 17.22 -2.16 1.50
N LEU A 244 17.34 -1.92 0.19
CA LEU A 244 17.84 -0.65 -0.34
C LEU A 244 16.97 0.54 0.11
N HIS A 245 15.65 0.38 0.06
CA HIS A 245 14.70 1.43 0.45
C HIS A 245 14.62 1.59 1.98
N VAL A 246 14.59 0.49 2.73
CA VAL A 246 14.50 0.52 4.20
C VAL A 246 15.78 1.09 4.82
N LEU A 247 16.94 0.69 4.32
CA LEU A 247 18.23 1.15 4.84
C LEU A 247 18.69 2.48 4.24
N LYS A 248 17.92 3.08 3.31
CA LYS A 248 18.25 4.30 2.57
C LYS A 248 19.70 4.28 2.09
N LEU A 249 20.06 3.27 1.29
CA LEU A 249 21.41 3.15 0.71
C LEU A 249 21.69 4.18 -0.41
N ASP A 250 21.03 5.34 -0.37
CA ASP A 250 21.20 6.48 -1.28
C ASP A 250 22.51 7.24 -0.99
N GLY A 251 23.65 6.54 -1.08
CA GLY A 251 24.94 7.16 -0.83
C GLY A 251 26.16 6.25 -0.79
N ILE A 252 26.11 5.04 -1.39
CA ILE A 252 27.32 4.23 -1.59
C ILE A 252 27.44 3.80 -3.05
N GLU A 253 27.41 4.78 -3.95
CA GLU A 253 28.36 4.73 -5.06
C GLU A 253 29.54 5.64 -4.69
N GLU A 254 30.74 5.06 -4.75
CA GLU A 254 32.05 5.66 -4.44
C GLU A 254 32.47 5.80 -2.97
N LYS A 255 32.62 4.67 -2.27
CA LYS A 255 33.93 4.18 -1.77
C LYS A 255 33.76 3.02 -0.80
N GLY A 256 34.25 1.85 -1.22
CA GLY A 256 34.55 0.74 -0.33
C GLY A 256 33.47 -0.35 -0.34
N LYS A 257 33.81 -1.48 -0.97
CA LYS A 257 33.06 -2.75 -0.94
C LYS A 257 32.65 -3.13 0.50
N GLY A 258 31.42 -2.80 0.88
CA GLY A 258 30.69 -3.47 1.95
C GLY A 258 29.80 -4.55 1.32
N ARG A 259 30.38 -5.72 1.05
CA ARG A 259 29.67 -6.87 0.49
C ARG A 259 28.59 -7.33 1.47
N PHE A 260 27.32 -7.07 1.17
CA PHE A 260 26.24 -7.87 1.73
C PHE A 260 26.40 -9.27 1.13
N ASP A 261 26.95 -10.21 1.91
CA ASP A 261 27.22 -11.57 1.44
C ASP A 261 25.89 -12.35 1.48
N ALA A 262 25.22 -12.45 0.33
CA ALA A 262 23.99 -13.22 0.15
C ALA A 262 24.12 -14.71 0.53
N ARG A 263 25.36 -15.20 0.69
CA ARG A 263 25.69 -16.57 1.15
C ARG A 263 25.34 -16.85 2.61
N CYS A 264 24.93 -15.84 3.38
CA CYS A 264 24.42 -16.05 4.73
C CYS A 264 22.91 -16.33 4.76
N LEU A 265 22.17 -16.04 3.68
CA LEU A 265 20.72 -16.28 3.59
C LEU A 265 20.36 -17.62 2.93
N SER A 266 21.33 -18.29 2.30
CA SER A 266 21.21 -19.61 1.67
C SER A 266 21.37 -20.75 2.66
#